data_AF-A0A9W6A1B3-F1
#
_entry.id   AF-A0A9W6A1B3-F1
#
_cell.length_a   1.000
_cell.length_b   1.000
_cell.length_c   1.000
_cell.angle_alpha   90.00
_cell.angle_beta   90.00
_cell.angle_gamma   90.00
#
_symmetry.space_group_name_H-M   'P 1'
#
loop_
_entity.id
_entity.type
_entity.pdbx_description
1 polymer ?
#
loop_
_entity_poly.entity_id
_entity_poly.type
_entity_poly.pdbx_seq_one_letter_code
_entity_poly.pdbx_strand_id
1 'polypeptide(L)'
;MHPPSGVILDMFDHVLLLAPGGRTVYFGDTGEKSSEVVENFGCYGAIIGSSINPAEFILSTVTSTNESSLDWPTIWRDSPEYQALEATNPQLKSTITSREINLIPSQPSESFSQTRYALSLWVQTITVTKRNWVSVWRDGM
;
A
#
# COMPACT_ATOMS: atom_id res chain seq x y z
N MET A 1 -16.95 -7.85 -0.63
CA MET A 1 -16.29 -6.54 -0.47
C MET A 1 -17.16 -5.52 -1.17
N HIS A 2 -17.69 -4.52 -0.45
CA HIS A 2 -18.36 -3.40 -1.09
C HIS A 2 -17.32 -2.57 -1.85
N PRO A 3 -17.63 -2.01 -3.04
CA PRO A 3 -16.75 -1.06 -3.69
C PRO A 3 -16.45 0.08 -2.71
N PRO A 4 -15.19 0.46 -2.49
CA PRO A 4 -14.91 1.68 -1.76
C PRO A 4 -15.57 2.84 -2.52
N SER A 5 -16.31 3.69 -1.81
CA SER A 5 -16.84 4.92 -2.37
C SER A 5 -15.67 5.80 -2.84
N GLY A 6 -15.86 6.62 -3.87
CA GLY A 6 -14.81 7.55 -4.34
C GLY A 6 -14.30 8.48 -3.25
N VAL A 7 -15.14 8.76 -2.24
CA VAL A 7 -14.76 9.50 -1.03
C VAL A 7 -13.67 8.79 -0.22
N ILE A 8 -13.71 7.46 -0.14
CA ILE A 8 -12.67 6.68 0.55
C ILE A 8 -11.36 6.72 -0.24
N LEU A 9 -11.42 6.71 -1.57
CA LEU A 9 -10.23 6.83 -2.42
C LEU A 9 -9.53 8.16 -2.14
N ASP A 10 -10.30 9.25 -2.05
CA ASP A 10 -9.82 10.61 -1.77
C ASP A 10 -9.16 10.78 -0.38
N MET A 11 -9.37 9.84 0.54
CA MET A 11 -8.73 9.88 1.87
C MET A 11 -7.31 9.31 1.87
N PHE A 12 -6.86 8.65 0.80
CA PHE A 12 -5.53 8.07 0.73
C PHE A 12 -4.54 9.02 0.07
N ASP A 13 -3.37 9.19 0.67
CA ASP A 13 -2.28 9.95 0.05
C ASP A 13 -1.75 9.23 -1.21
N HIS A 14 -1.57 7.91 -1.13
CA HIS A 14 -1.09 7.08 -2.23
C HIS A 14 -2.01 5.88 -2.48
N VAL A 15 -2.11 5.48 -3.75
CA VAL A 15 -2.95 4.37 -4.20
C VAL A 15 -2.13 3.37 -5.02
N LEU A 16 -2.24 2.08 -4.68
CA LEU A 16 -1.70 0.96 -5.47
C LEU A 16 -2.85 0.20 -6.13
N LEU A 17 -2.87 0.16 -7.46
CA LEU A 17 -3.86 -0.56 -8.25
C LEU A 17 -3.25 -1.80 -8.86
N LEU A 18 -3.92 -2.94 -8.64
CA LEU A 18 -3.50 -4.25 -9.14
C LEU A 18 -4.56 -4.81 -10.09
N ALA A 19 -4.11 -5.27 -11.26
CA ALA A 19 -4.89 -6.09 -12.16
C ALA A 19 -5.05 -7.52 -11.60
N PRO A 20 -6.05 -8.27 -12.09
CA PRO A 20 -6.16 -9.70 -11.85
C PRO A 20 -4.82 -10.41 -12.14
N GLY A 21 -4.39 -11.26 -11.21
CA GLY A 21 -3.06 -11.89 -11.25
C GLY A 21 -1.95 -11.10 -10.55
N GLY A 22 -2.28 -10.02 -9.82
CA GLY A 22 -1.34 -9.31 -8.95
C GLY A 22 -0.35 -8.39 -9.68
N ARG A 23 -0.66 -8.03 -10.93
CA ARG A 23 0.18 -7.14 -11.74
C ARG A 23 -0.17 -5.70 -11.46
N THR A 24 0.82 -4.85 -11.19
CA THR A 24 0.60 -3.42 -10.94
C THR A 24 0.14 -2.72 -12.21
N VAL A 25 -0.89 -1.89 -12.07
CA VAL A 25 -1.43 -1.03 -13.12
C VAL A 25 -1.16 0.44 -12.84
N TYR A 26 -1.09 0.82 -11.58
CA TYR A 26 -0.77 2.19 -11.19
C TYR A 26 -0.29 2.21 -9.75
N PHE A 27 0.70 3.05 -9.47
CA PHE A 27 1.10 3.38 -8.11
C PHE A 27 1.56 4.82 -8.04
N GLY A 28 0.84 5.65 -7.30
CA GLY A 28 1.15 7.06 -7.22
C GLY A 28 0.25 7.79 -6.22
N ASP A 29 0.40 9.11 -6.21
CA ASP A 29 -0.45 10.00 -5.45
C ASP A 29 -1.89 9.94 -5.95
N THR A 30 -2.84 10.00 -5.00
CA THR A 30 -4.25 10.04 -5.38
C THR A 30 -4.59 11.38 -6.05
N GLY A 31 -3.95 12.47 -5.61
CA GLY A 31 -4.30 13.84 -5.98
C GLY A 31 -5.63 14.29 -5.34
N GLU A 32 -5.90 15.60 -5.36
CA GLU A 32 -7.14 16.14 -4.80
C GLU A 32 -8.35 15.62 -5.58
N LYS A 33 -9.28 14.93 -4.92
CA LYS A 33 -10.46 14.28 -5.53
C LYS A 33 -10.11 13.18 -6.54
N SER A 34 -9.00 12.48 -6.32
CA SER A 34 -8.54 11.40 -7.23
C SER A 34 -8.16 11.89 -8.64
N SER A 35 -7.91 13.20 -8.82
CA SER A 35 -7.69 13.79 -10.14
C SER A 35 -6.47 13.23 -10.86
N GLU A 36 -5.40 12.95 -10.11
CA GLU A 36 -4.11 12.54 -10.68
C GLU A 36 -4.15 11.10 -11.20
N VAL A 37 -4.82 10.22 -10.44
CA VAL A 37 -5.13 8.86 -10.90
C VAL A 37 -5.99 8.91 -12.16
N VAL A 38 -7.06 9.71 -12.14
CA VAL A 38 -7.99 9.87 -13.27
C VAL A 38 -7.30 10.42 -14.52
N GLU A 39 -6.49 11.46 -14.37
CA GLU A 39 -5.74 12.08 -15.45
C GLU A 39 -4.76 11.09 -16.07
N ASN A 40 -4.05 10.31 -15.25
CA ASN A 40 -3.14 9.29 -15.74
C ASN A 40 -3.88 8.25 -16.60
N PHE A 41 -5.00 7.70 -16.14
CA PHE A 41 -5.82 6.79 -16.97
C PHE A 41 -6.39 7.49 -18.22
N GLY A 42 -6.73 8.78 -18.13
CA GLY A 42 -7.18 9.63 -19.23
C GLY A 42 -6.15 9.83 -20.33
N CYS A 43 -4.89 10.06 -19.97
CA CYS A 43 -3.77 10.19 -20.90
C CYS A 43 -3.56 8.93 -21.77
N TYR A 44 -3.90 7.77 -21.23
CA TYR A 44 -3.81 6.48 -21.93
C TYR A 44 -5.15 6.05 -22.59
N GLY A 45 -6.10 6.98 -22.71
CA GLY A 45 -7.32 6.81 -23.51
C GLY A 45 -8.55 6.34 -22.72
N ALA A 46 -8.49 6.32 -21.39
CA ALA A 46 -9.64 5.95 -20.56
C ALA A 46 -10.52 7.19 -20.30
N ILE A 47 -11.69 7.26 -20.93
CA ILE A 47 -12.61 8.40 -20.79
C ILE A 47 -13.50 8.21 -19.56
N ILE A 48 -13.33 9.06 -18.55
CA ILE A 48 -14.23 9.10 -17.39
C ILE A 48 -15.43 9.98 -17.72
N GLY A 49 -16.64 9.41 -17.62
CA GLY A 49 -17.86 10.20 -17.62
C GLY A 49 -17.92 11.06 -16.36
N SER A 50 -18.27 12.35 -16.49
CA SER A 50 -18.24 13.35 -15.41
C SER A 50 -19.08 13.01 -14.16
N SER A 51 -19.97 12.02 -14.24
CA SER A 51 -20.83 11.55 -13.14
C SER A 51 -20.43 10.18 -12.58
N ILE A 52 -19.34 9.57 -13.06
CA ILE A 52 -18.92 8.23 -12.64
C ILE A 52 -17.95 8.35 -11.47
N ASN A 53 -18.15 7.53 -10.44
CA ASN A 53 -17.22 7.43 -9.32
C ASN A 53 -15.83 6.97 -9.85
N PRO A 54 -14.74 7.75 -9.60
CA PRO A 54 -13.39 7.40 -10.04
C PRO A 54 -12.97 5.98 -9.63
N ALA A 55 -13.32 5.55 -8.42
CA ALA A 55 -12.99 4.22 -7.93
C ALA A 55 -13.68 3.11 -8.72
N GLU A 56 -14.95 3.31 -9.12
CA GLU A 56 -15.67 2.35 -9.97
C GLU A 56 -15.13 2.35 -11.41
N PHE A 57 -14.81 3.53 -11.94
CA PHE A 57 -14.22 3.65 -13.26
C PHE A 57 -12.90 2.89 -13.33
N ILE A 58 -11.98 3.16 -12.41
CA ILE A 58 -10.68 2.48 -12.33
C ILE A 58 -10.88 0.97 -12.23
N LEU A 59 -11.77 0.52 -11.35
CA LEU A 59 -12.05 -0.90 -11.20
C LEU A 59 -12.57 -1.50 -12.51
N SER A 60 -13.51 -0.85 -13.18
CA SER A 60 -14.09 -1.32 -14.44
C SER A 60 -13.05 -1.38 -15.56
N THR A 61 -12.16 -0.39 -15.65
CA THR A 61 -11.12 -0.29 -16.67
C THR A 61 -10.04 -1.35 -16.49
N VAL A 62 -9.66 -1.64 -15.24
CA VAL A 62 -8.64 -2.65 -14.90
C VAL A 62 -9.19 -4.08 -14.94
N THR A 63 -10.50 -4.26 -14.69
CA THR A 63 -11.14 -5.59 -14.68
C THR A 63 -11.76 -5.98 -16.01
N SER A 64 -11.92 -5.05 -16.97
CA SER A 64 -12.45 -5.35 -18.29
C SER A 64 -11.48 -6.22 -19.07
N THR A 65 -11.77 -7.52 -19.15
CA THR A 65 -11.01 -8.54 -19.91
C THR A 65 -11.36 -8.57 -21.40
N ASN A 66 -11.88 -7.47 -21.97
CA ASN A 66 -12.26 -7.47 -23.38
C ASN A 66 -11.00 -7.49 -24.27
N GLU A 67 -10.98 -8.31 -25.32
CA GLU A 67 -9.79 -8.57 -26.17
C GLU A 67 -9.22 -7.34 -26.91
N SER A 68 -9.89 -6.18 -26.83
CA SER A 68 -9.44 -4.87 -27.32
C SER A 68 -8.92 -3.94 -26.21
N SER A 69 -8.84 -4.40 -24.96
CA SER A 69 -8.38 -3.64 -23.81
C SER A 69 -6.86 -3.48 -23.84
N LEU A 70 -6.38 -2.24 -23.74
CA LEU A 70 -4.98 -1.91 -23.56
C LEU A 70 -4.38 -2.71 -22.37
N ASP A 71 -3.17 -3.26 -22.53
CA ASP A 71 -2.47 -3.97 -21.45
C ASP A 71 -1.89 -2.98 -20.43
N TRP A 72 -2.76 -2.57 -19.52
CA TRP A 72 -2.46 -1.60 -18.47
C TRP A 72 -1.17 -1.89 -17.67
N PRO A 73 -0.86 -3.14 -17.28
CA PRO A 73 0.42 -3.44 -16.63
C PRO A 73 1.66 -3.13 -17.46
N THR A 74 1.58 -3.26 -18.79
CA THR A 74 2.70 -2.93 -19.68
C THR A 74 2.81 -1.43 -19.86
N ILE A 75 1.69 -0.73 -20.05
CA ILE A 75 1.64 0.74 -20.11
C ILE A 75 2.22 1.36 -18.84
N TRP A 76 1.85 0.82 -17.69
CA TRP A 76 2.41 1.25 -16.41
C TRP A 76 3.93 1.08 -16.35
N ARG A 77 4.46 -0.05 -16.83
CA ARG A 77 5.91 -0.28 -16.84
C ARG A 77 6.66 0.69 -17.75
N ASP A 78 6.04 1.09 -18.85
CA ASP A 78 6.62 2.03 -19.81
C ASP A 78 6.42 3.50 -19.40
N SER A 79 5.62 3.75 -18.36
CA SER A 79 5.29 5.09 -17.87
C SER A 79 6.49 5.79 -17.21
N PRO A 80 6.62 7.12 -17.35
CA PRO A 80 7.67 7.88 -16.67
C PRO A 80 7.56 7.81 -15.14
N GLU A 81 6.36 7.64 -14.60
CA GLU A 81 6.09 7.49 -13.17
C GLU A 81 6.74 6.22 -12.61
N TYR A 82 6.65 5.11 -13.34
CA TYR A 82 7.32 3.86 -12.96
C TYR A 82 8.84 4.01 -12.96
N GLN A 83 9.41 4.71 -13.96
CA GLN A 83 10.85 4.96 -14.04
C GLN A 83 11.34 5.84 -12.88
N ALA A 84 10.58 6.88 -12.51
CA ALA A 84 10.89 7.73 -11.37
C ALA A 84 10.87 6.95 -10.04
N LEU A 85 9.91 6.03 -9.90
CA LEU A 85 9.81 5.15 -8.74
C LEU A 85 10.99 4.16 -8.68
N GLU A 86 11.36 3.57 -9.82
CA GLU A 86 12.50 2.66 -9.90
C GLU A 86 13.82 3.38 -9.56
N ALA A 87 13.98 4.63 -9.98
CA ALA A 87 15.13 5.47 -9.64
C ALA A 87 15.22 5.82 -8.14
N THR A 88 14.09 5.87 -7.43
CA THR A 88 14.04 6.12 -5.98
C THR A 88 14.33 4.85 -5.15
N ASN A 89 14.05 3.67 -5.73
CA ASN A 89 14.26 2.37 -5.11
C ASN A 89 15.70 2.09 -4.58
N PRO A 90 16.79 2.40 -5.31
CA PRO A 90 18.15 2.17 -4.83
C PRO A 90 18.50 3.01 -3.58
N GLN A 91 17.93 4.20 -3.43
CA GLN A 91 18.15 5.04 -2.25
C GLN A 91 17.48 4.44 -1.00
N LEU A 92 16.30 3.85 -1.15
CA LEU A 92 15.62 3.15 -0.06
C LEU A 92 16.35 1.86 0.32
N LYS A 93 16.79 1.08 -0.67
CA LYS A 93 17.56 -0.16 -0.44
C LYS A 93 18.86 0.10 0.29
N SER A 94 19.63 1.12 -0.11
CA SER A 94 20.89 1.46 0.57
C SER A 94 20.67 1.99 2.00
N THR A 95 19.56 2.69 2.25
CA THR A 95 19.16 3.14 3.59
C THR A 95 18.80 1.96 4.50
N ILE A 96 18.10 0.95 3.99
CA ILE A 96 17.77 -0.26 4.76
C ILE A 96 19.04 -1.06 5.08
N THR A 97 19.90 -1.31 4.10
CA THR A 97 21.17 -2.04 4.30
C THR A 97 22.09 -1.32 5.28
N SER A 98 22.20 0.00 5.22
CA SER A 98 23.02 0.78 6.17
C SER A 98 22.45 0.78 7.59
N ARG A 99 21.11 0.66 7.75
CA ARG A 99 20.47 0.52 9.06
C ARG A 99 20.74 -0.85 9.70
N GLU A 100 20.85 -1.91 8.90
CA GLU A 100 21.23 -3.24 9.37
C GLU A 100 22.72 -3.33 9.75
N ILE A 101 23.61 -2.57 9.09
CA ILE A 101 25.06 -2.59 9.35
C ILE A 101 25.44 -1.83 10.64
N ASN A 102 24.67 -0.81 11.04
CA ASN A 102 24.96 -0.01 12.25
C ASN A 102 24.55 -0.68 13.58
N LEU A 103 24.26 -1.99 13.59
CA LEU A 103 24.01 -2.79 14.80
C LEU A 103 25.29 -3.10 15.63
N ILE A 104 26.43 -2.48 15.31
CA ILE A 104 27.65 -2.52 16.15
C ILE A 104 27.57 -1.32 17.12
N PRO A 105 27.30 -1.53 18.42
CA PRO A 105 26.94 -0.45 19.31
C PRO A 105 28.18 0.36 19.69
N SER A 106 28.30 1.55 19.12
CA SER A 106 29.10 2.64 19.67
C SER A 106 28.14 3.81 19.89
N GLN A 107 27.98 4.24 21.14
CA GLN A 107 27.19 5.37 21.66
C GLN A 107 25.82 5.02 22.26
N PRO A 108 25.59 5.35 23.55
CA PRO A 108 24.29 5.25 24.19
C PRO A 108 23.47 6.49 23.81
N SER A 109 22.84 6.46 22.65
CA SER A 109 21.71 7.34 22.36
C SER A 109 20.43 6.52 22.50
N GLU A 110 19.38 7.17 23.02
CA GLU A 110 18.04 6.64 23.27
C GLU A 110 17.47 5.94 22.03
N SER A 111 17.89 4.70 21.86
CA SER A 111 17.46 3.84 20.78
C SER A 111 16.25 3.12 21.32
N PHE A 112 15.07 3.48 20.80
CA PHE A 112 14.00 2.51 20.67
C PHE A 112 14.65 1.27 20.03
N SER A 113 15.00 0.31 20.87
CA SER A 113 15.63 -0.91 20.42
C SER A 113 14.71 -1.48 19.35
N GLN A 114 15.20 -1.61 18.11
CA GLN A 114 14.51 -2.35 17.06
C GLN A 114 14.58 -3.84 17.44
N THR A 115 14.02 -4.20 18.59
CA THR A 115 13.83 -5.57 18.98
C THR A 115 12.82 -6.17 18.02
N ARG A 116 13.03 -7.43 17.63
CA ARG A 116 12.10 -8.23 16.81
C ARG A 116 10.65 -8.16 17.31
N TYR A 117 10.48 -7.90 18.60
CA TYR A 117 9.20 -7.72 19.26
C TYR A 117 9.20 -6.44 20.09
N ALA A 118 8.04 -5.82 20.25
CA ALA A 118 7.87 -4.59 21.04
C ALA A 118 8.17 -4.77 22.54
N LEU A 119 8.11 -6.01 23.06
CA LEU A 119 8.34 -6.36 24.46
C LEU A 119 9.16 -7.66 24.56
N SER A 120 9.79 -7.89 25.71
CA SER A 120 10.45 -9.18 25.97
C SER A 120 9.43 -10.33 26.00
N LEU A 121 9.88 -11.54 25.65
CA LEU A 121 9.04 -12.74 25.65
C LEU A 121 8.36 -12.96 27.00
N TRP A 122 9.04 -12.63 28.11
CA TRP A 122 8.47 -12.87 29.43
C TRP A 122 7.24 -12.02 29.72
N VAL A 123 7.33 -10.73 29.38
CA VAL A 123 6.22 -9.79 29.55
C VAL A 123 5.05 -10.20 28.66
N GLN A 124 5.32 -10.63 27.42
CA GLN A 124 4.28 -11.13 26.51
C GLN A 124 3.59 -12.37 27.09
N THR A 125 4.33 -13.36 27.58
CA THR A 125 3.74 -14.60 28.16
C THR A 125 2.87 -14.30 29.37
N ILE A 126 3.33 -13.46 30.31
CA ILE A 126 2.53 -13.09 31.48
C ILE A 126 1.26 -12.34 31.06
N THR A 127 1.38 -11.41 30.11
CA THR A 127 0.25 -10.60 29.63
C THR A 127 -0.81 -11.47 28.96
N VAL A 128 -0.40 -12.39 28.07
CA VAL A 128 -1.32 -13.32 27.40
C VAL A 128 -1.97 -14.27 28.40
N THR A 129 -1.21 -14.85 29.34
CA THR A 129 -1.76 -15.75 30.37
C THR A 129 -2.78 -15.03 31.24
N LYS A 130 -2.48 -13.80 31.70
CA LYS A 130 -3.41 -12.98 32.48
C LYS A 130 -4.68 -12.66 31.68
N ARG A 131 -4.55 -12.24 30.41
CA ARG A 131 -5.69 -11.95 29.54
C ARG A 131 -6.57 -13.18 29.34
N ASN A 132 -5.95 -14.33 29.11
CA ASN A 132 -6.66 -15.60 28.93
C ASN A 132 -7.41 -15.99 30.21
N TRP A 133 -6.77 -15.87 31.37
CA TRP A 133 -7.39 -16.17 32.66
C TRP A 133 -8.60 -15.29 32.95
N VAL A 134 -8.51 -13.99 32.63
CA VAL A 134 -9.63 -13.05 32.74
C VAL A 134 -10.77 -13.42 31.78
N SER A 135 -10.46 -13.84 30.55
CA SER A 135 -11.49 -14.31 29.60
C SER A 135 -12.20 -15.55 30.13
N VAL A 136 -11.46 -16.57 30.57
CA VAL A 136 -12.02 -17.80 31.13
C VAL A 136 -12.89 -17.51 32.37
N TRP A 137 -12.44 -16.61 33.23
CA TRP A 137 -13.19 -16.25 34.43
C TRP A 137 -14.47 -15.46 34.13
N ARG A 138 -14.45 -14.57 33.13
CA ARG A 138 -15.59 -13.72 32.78
C ARG A 138 -16.63 -14.43 31.91
N ASP A 139 -16.16 -15.22 30.96
CA ASP A 139 -17.04 -15.86 29.97
C ASP A 139 -17.60 -17.19 30.50
N GLY A 140 -17.07 -17.69 31.62
CA GLY A 140 -17.46 -18.97 32.20
C GLY A 140 -17.16 -20.14 31.26
N MET A 141 -17.20 -21.37 31.76
CA MET A 141 -17.63 -22.46 30.88
C MET A 141 -19.13 -22.37 30.68
#